data_AF-W1I929-F1
#
_entry.id   AF-W1I929-F1
#
_cell.length_a   1.000
_cell.length_b   1.000
_cell.length_c   1.000
_cell.angle_alpha   90.00
_cell.angle_beta   90.00
_cell.angle_gamma   90.00
#
_symmetry.space_group_name_H-M   'P 1'
#
loop_
_entity.id
_entity.type
_entity.pdbx_description
1 polymer ?
#
loop_
_entity_poly.entity_id
_entity_poly.type
_entity_poly.pdbx_seq_one_letter_code
_entity_poly.pdbx_strand_id
1 'polypeptide(L)'
;MNSKKAMQNIQKVNNLLTDLYNSLNNQEARNAVQVAYNKINKPDKISAKCKEVPEAVEKMKRVFSRLSLSKECHFTRSQEELVSKLTVFTRKSFQKGFDGLVYADTWFI
;
A
#
# COMPACT_ATOMS: atom_id res chain seq x y z
N MET A 1 7.24 -19.35 0.00
CA MET A 1 6.34 -18.73 0.98
C MET A 1 5.16 -19.67 1.17
N ASN A 2 4.84 -20.07 2.39
CA ASN A 2 3.76 -21.01 2.66
C ASN A 2 2.39 -20.33 2.36
N SER A 3 1.49 -20.97 1.59
CA SER A 3 0.27 -20.31 1.06
C SER A 3 -0.62 -19.72 2.16
N LYS A 4 -0.70 -20.35 3.34
CA LYS A 4 -1.40 -19.81 4.53
C LYS A 4 -0.81 -18.48 5.02
N LYS A 5 0.52 -18.38 5.10
CA LYS A 5 1.21 -17.16 5.58
C LYS A 5 1.05 -16.01 4.59
N ALA A 6 1.08 -16.32 3.29
CA ALA A 6 0.82 -15.35 2.24
C ALA A 6 -0.60 -14.75 2.33
N MET A 7 -1.61 -15.61 2.53
CA MET A 7 -3.00 -15.18 2.70
C MET A 7 -3.20 -14.34 3.95
N GLN A 8 -2.62 -14.73 5.09
CA GLN A 8 -2.66 -13.95 6.33
C GLN A 8 -2.01 -12.57 6.16
N ASN A 9 -0.89 -12.49 5.45
CA ASN A 9 -0.22 -11.22 5.18
C ASN A 9 -1.08 -10.31 4.30
N ILE A 10 -1.73 -10.84 3.25
CA ILE A 10 -2.65 -10.08 2.40
C ILE A 10 -3.86 -9.59 3.21
N GLN A 11 -4.45 -10.45 4.05
CA GLN A 11 -5.56 -10.04 4.93
C GLN A 11 -5.14 -8.91 5.87
N LYS A 12 -3.93 -8.97 6.44
CA LYS A 12 -3.43 -7.91 7.32
C LYS A 12 -3.21 -6.59 6.56
N VAL A 13 -2.73 -6.64 5.32
CA VAL A 13 -2.64 -5.46 4.44
C VAL A 13 -4.03 -4.90 4.14
N ASN A 14 -4.99 -5.76 3.78
CA ASN A 14 -6.37 -5.35 3.50
C ASN A 14 -7.02 -4.69 4.71
N ASN A 15 -6.84 -5.24 5.92
CA ASN A 15 -7.34 -4.63 7.15
C ASN A 15 -6.73 -3.25 7.39
N LEU A 16 -5.40 -3.12 7.26
CA LEU A 16 -4.72 -1.83 7.40
C LEU A 16 -5.19 -0.80 6.36
N LEU A 17 -5.45 -1.22 5.12
CA LEU A 17 -6.02 -0.36 4.08
C LEU A 17 -7.44 0.08 4.45
N THR A 18 -8.28 -0.83 4.96
CA THR A 18 -9.64 -0.49 5.42
C THR A 18 -9.61 0.49 6.60
N ASP A 19 -8.76 0.25 7.61
CA ASP A 19 -8.59 1.17 8.75
C ASP A 19 -8.14 2.55 8.28
N LEU A 20 -7.19 2.59 7.34
CA LEU A 20 -6.74 3.83 6.73
C LEU A 20 -7.86 4.53 5.96
N TYR A 21 -8.63 3.81 5.15
CA TYR A 21 -9.77 4.36 4.42
C TYR A 21 -10.80 5.01 5.36
N ASN A 22 -11.13 4.32 6.46
CA ASN A 22 -12.07 4.82 7.47
C ASN A 22 -11.53 6.03 8.24
N SER A 23 -10.22 6.09 8.45
CA SER A 23 -9.56 7.21 9.15
C SER A 23 -9.42 8.46 8.29
N LEU A 24 -9.41 8.32 6.95
CA LEU A 24 -9.26 9.44 6.03
C LEU A 24 -10.57 10.20 5.86
N ASN A 25 -10.50 11.53 5.83
CA ASN A 25 -11.66 12.39 5.53
C ASN A 25 -11.61 12.99 4.11
N ASN A 26 -10.45 12.95 3.46
CA ASN A 26 -10.28 13.45 2.09
C ASN A 26 -10.67 12.37 1.07
N GLN A 27 -11.49 12.74 0.09
CA GLN A 27 -12.03 11.82 -0.92
C GLN A 27 -10.99 11.31 -1.91
N GLU A 28 -10.01 12.13 -2.31
CA GLU A 28 -8.90 11.69 -3.15
C GLU A 28 -8.00 10.70 -2.41
N ALA A 29 -7.73 10.95 -1.12
CA ALA A 29 -6.95 10.03 -0.30
C ALA A 29 -7.70 8.68 -0.15
N ARG A 30 -9.01 8.71 0.12
CA ARG A 30 -9.86 7.50 0.14
C ARG A 30 -9.83 6.74 -1.19
N ASN A 31 -9.93 7.46 -2.31
CA ASN A 31 -9.87 6.86 -3.63
C ASN A 31 -8.52 6.16 -3.88
N ALA A 32 -7.40 6.76 -3.45
CA ALA A 32 -6.08 6.15 -3.57
C ALA A 32 -5.98 4.82 -2.79
N VAL A 33 -6.54 4.77 -1.58
CA VAL A 33 -6.60 3.53 -0.78
C VAL A 33 -7.48 2.48 -1.46
N GLN A 34 -8.63 2.89 -1.99
CA GLN A 34 -9.55 1.99 -2.67
C GLN A 34 -8.95 1.42 -3.95
N VAL A 35 -8.23 2.23 -4.73
CA VAL A 35 -7.46 1.78 -5.91
C VAL A 35 -6.41 0.76 -5.50
N ALA A 36 -5.69 0.99 -4.41
CA ALA A 36 -4.70 0.03 -3.91
C ALA A 36 -5.35 -1.30 -3.49
N TYR A 37 -6.46 -1.25 -2.75
CA TYR A 37 -7.22 -2.43 -2.35
C TYR A 37 -7.72 -3.23 -3.55
N ASN A 38 -8.31 -2.55 -4.54
CA ASN A 38 -8.82 -3.18 -5.75
C ASN A 38 -7.71 -3.83 -6.55
N LYS A 39 -6.55 -3.17 -6.66
CA LYS A 39 -5.40 -3.70 -7.37
C LYS A 39 -4.84 -4.98 -6.72
N ILE A 40 -4.76 -5.01 -5.40
CA ILE A 40 -4.33 -6.19 -4.63
C ILE A 40 -5.31 -7.35 -4.79
N ASN A 41 -6.62 -7.07 -4.84
CA ASN A 41 -7.65 -8.11 -4.90
C ASN A 41 -8.03 -8.53 -6.33
N LYS A 42 -7.59 -7.79 -7.36
CA LYS A 42 -7.85 -8.09 -8.78
C LYS A 42 -7.35 -9.47 -9.24
N PRO A 43 -6.10 -9.90 -8.95
CA PRO A 43 -5.65 -11.21 -9.41
C PRO A 43 -6.17 -12.33 -8.50
N ASP A 44 -6.69 -13.41 -9.08
CA ASP A 44 -7.25 -14.54 -8.32
C ASP A 44 -6.17 -15.29 -7.50
N LYS A 45 -4.98 -15.44 -8.09
CA LYS A 45 -3.85 -16.16 -7.48
C LYS A 45 -3.20 -15.37 -6.33
N ILE A 46 -3.13 -15.96 -5.14
CA ILE A 46 -2.45 -15.40 -3.95
C ILE A 46 -1.01 -14.94 -4.26
N SER A 47 -0.26 -15.71 -5.05
CA SER A 47 1.12 -15.36 -5.45
C SER A 47 1.17 -14.07 -6.27
N ALA A 48 0.20 -13.84 -7.16
CA ALA A 48 0.09 -12.60 -7.92
C ALA A 48 -0.35 -11.44 -7.02
N LYS A 49 -1.32 -11.64 -6.12
CA LYS A 49 -1.69 -10.64 -5.10
C LYS A 49 -0.47 -10.15 -4.31
N CYS A 50 0.39 -11.08 -3.88
CA CYS A 50 1.61 -10.76 -3.14
C CYS A 50 2.61 -9.87 -3.92
N LYS A 51 2.64 -9.97 -5.24
CA LYS A 51 3.48 -9.11 -6.10
C LYS A 51 2.88 -7.71 -6.29
N GLU A 52 1.55 -7.62 -6.34
CA GLU A 52 0.84 -6.35 -6.51
C GLU A 52 0.83 -5.49 -5.25
N VAL A 53 0.88 -6.11 -4.06
CA VAL A 53 0.87 -5.42 -2.75
C VAL A 53 1.91 -4.28 -2.66
N PRO A 54 3.23 -4.52 -2.86
CA PRO A 54 4.22 -3.46 -2.75
C PRO A 54 3.99 -2.33 -3.76
N GLU A 55 3.62 -2.65 -5.01
CA GLU A 55 3.36 -1.63 -6.03
C GLU A 55 2.12 -0.79 -5.70
N ALA A 56 1.04 -1.43 -5.23
CA ALA A 56 -0.19 -0.76 -4.83
C ALA A 56 0.04 0.18 -3.64
N VAL A 57 0.78 -0.27 -2.63
CA VAL A 57 1.13 0.53 -1.44
C VAL A 57 2.04 1.70 -1.80
N GLU A 58 3.02 1.50 -2.69
CA GLU A 58 3.90 2.58 -3.14
C GLU A 58 3.14 3.64 -3.94
N LYS A 59 2.28 3.23 -4.89
CA LYS A 59 1.42 4.16 -5.64
C LYS A 59 0.51 4.97 -4.72
N MET A 60 -0.12 4.33 -3.74
CA MET A 60 -0.92 5.01 -2.72
C MET A 60 -0.08 6.05 -1.96
N LYS A 61 1.13 5.68 -1.53
CA LYS A 61 2.05 6.59 -0.84
C LYS A 61 2.45 7.79 -1.72
N ARG A 62 2.73 7.59 -3.01
CA ARG A 62 3.03 8.69 -3.94
C ARG A 62 1.86 9.68 -4.03
N VAL A 63 0.63 9.18 -4.11
CA VAL A 63 -0.57 10.05 -4.10
C VAL A 63 -0.69 10.81 -2.78
N PHE A 64 -0.44 10.16 -1.64
CA PHE A 64 -0.49 10.83 -0.34
C PHE A 64 0.58 11.91 -0.20
N SER A 65 1.81 11.63 -0.65
CA SER A 65 2.86 12.65 -0.69
C SER A 65 2.45 13.82 -1.58
N ARG A 66 1.84 13.57 -2.74
CA ARG A 66 1.32 14.63 -3.61
C ARG A 66 0.26 15.48 -2.91
N LEU A 67 -0.74 14.85 -2.28
CA LEU A 67 -1.84 15.54 -1.57
C LEU A 67 -1.36 16.34 -0.35
N SER A 68 -0.32 15.84 0.33
CA SER A 68 0.33 16.55 1.44
C SER A 68 1.11 17.76 0.93
N LEU A 69 1.84 17.61 -0.19
CA LEU A 69 2.60 18.69 -0.83
C LEU A 69 1.69 19.77 -1.44
N SER A 70 0.55 19.40 -2.02
CA SER A 70 -0.45 20.34 -2.55
C SER A 70 -1.26 21.04 -1.44
N LYS A 71 -1.05 20.68 -0.17
CA LYS A 71 -1.82 21.13 1.00
C LYS A 71 -3.32 20.81 0.92
N GLU A 72 -3.72 19.91 0.03
CA GLU A 72 -5.11 19.49 -0.14
C GLU A 72 -5.53 18.47 0.93
N CYS A 73 -4.57 17.80 1.56
CA CYS A 73 -4.83 16.87 2.65
C CYS A 73 -3.74 16.97 3.73
N HIS A 74 -4.12 17.48 4.90
CA HIS A 74 -3.30 17.36 6.10
C HIS A 74 -3.56 16.02 6.77
N PHE A 75 -2.62 15.09 6.60
CA PHE A 75 -2.69 13.82 7.30
C PHE A 75 -2.48 14.04 8.80
N THR A 76 -3.30 13.40 9.62
CA THR A 76 -3.09 13.40 11.07
C THR A 76 -1.97 12.43 11.44
N ARG A 77 -1.36 12.63 12.61
CA ARG A 77 -0.32 11.73 13.13
C ARG A 77 -0.74 10.26 13.11
N SER A 78 -2.01 9.98 13.44
CA SER A 78 -2.56 8.62 13.41
C SER A 78 -2.64 8.03 11.99
N GLN A 79 -2.97 8.84 10.99
CA GLN A 79 -2.99 8.41 9.58
C GLN A 79 -1.58 8.15 9.06
N GLU A 80 -0.61 9.01 9.41
CA GLU A 80 0.79 8.80 9.07
C GLU A 80 1.36 7.54 9.73
N GLU A 81 0.99 7.26 10.99
CA GLU A 81 1.35 6.01 11.66
C GLU A 81 0.76 4.79 10.97
N LEU A 82 -0.49 4.85 10.50
CA LEU A 82 -1.11 3.76 9.73
C LEU A 82 -0.37 3.52 8.41
N VAL A 83 -0.03 4.58 7.68
CA VAL A 83 0.74 4.50 6.43
C VAL A 83 2.15 3.95 6.68
N SER A 84 2.81 4.39 7.75
CA SER A 84 4.12 3.89 8.16
C SER A 84 4.07 2.42 8.53
N LYS A 85 3.11 2.00 9.36
CA LYS A 85 2.88 0.59 9.71
C LYS A 85 2.61 -0.27 8.48
N LEU A 86 1.76 0.22 7.57
CA LEU A 86 1.46 -0.45 6.30
C LEU A 86 2.72 -0.60 5.44
N THR A 87 3.52 0.46 5.31
CA THR A 87 4.75 0.45 4.50
C THR A 87 5.79 -0.50 5.09
N VAL A 88 6.05 -0.43 6.40
CA VAL A 88 7.00 -1.30 7.10
C VAL A 88 6.55 -2.76 7.03
N PHE A 89 5.27 -3.03 7.28
CA PHE A 89 4.72 -4.38 7.17
C PHE A 89 4.84 -4.91 5.74
N THR A 90 4.53 -4.08 4.75
CA THR A 90 4.61 -4.45 3.34
C THR A 90 6.04 -4.75 2.93
N ARG A 91 6.99 -3.87 3.28
CA ARG A 91 8.41 -4.07 2.99
C ARG A 91 8.96 -5.33 3.65
N LYS A 92 8.58 -5.61 4.90
CA LYS A 92 9.04 -6.80 5.64
C LYS A 92 8.42 -8.10 5.11
N SER A 93 7.14 -8.07 4.75
CA SER A 93 6.39 -9.26 4.32
C SER A 93 6.53 -9.56 2.83
N PHE A 94 6.80 -8.53 2.01
CA PHE A 94 6.81 -8.60 0.54
C PHE A 94 8.11 -8.03 -0.06
N GLN A 95 9.22 -8.13 0.69
CA GLN A 95 10.54 -7.58 0.34
C GLN A 95 10.95 -7.84 -1.13
N LYS A 96 10.75 -9.07 -1.63
CA LYS A 96 11.08 -9.44 -3.02
C LYS A 96 10.36 -8.62 -4.10
N GLY A 97 9.14 -8.13 -3.82
CA GLY A 97 8.42 -7.27 -4.77
C GLY A 97 8.83 -5.80 -4.64
N PHE A 98 9.31 -5.38 -3.46
CA PHE A 98 9.86 -4.04 -3.23
C PHE A 98 11.26 -3.89 -3.84
N ASP A 99 12.12 -4.91 -3.76
CA ASP A 99 13.43 -4.91 -4.43
C ASP A 99 13.27 -4.71 -5.95
N GLY A 100 12.30 -5.38 -6.59
CA GLY A 100 12.00 -5.19 -8.00
C GLY A 100 11.55 -3.76 -8.36
N LEU A 101 10.86 -3.06 -7.46
CA LEU A 101 10.46 -1.65 -7.63
C LEU A 101 11.64 -0.70 -7.44
N VAL A 102 12.48 -0.93 -6.43
CA VAL A 102 13.68 -0.12 -6.20
C VAL A 102 14.65 -0.23 -7.36
N TYR A 103 14.86 -1.44 -7.90
CA TYR A 103 15.65 -1.63 -9.12
C TYR A 103 15.01 -0.98 -10.35
N ALA A 104 13.68 -0.98 -10.47
CA ALA A 104 13.02 -0.30 -11.59
C ALA A 104 13.18 1.23 -11.51
N ASP A 105 13.14 1.82 -10.31
CA ASP A 105 13.31 3.26 -10.09
C ASP A 105 14.78 3.70 -10.29
N THR A 106 15.78 2.83 -10.02
CA THR A 106 17.20 3.14 -10.24
C THR A 106 17.71 2.94 -11.68
N TRP A 107 16.95 2.31 -12.57
CA TRP A 107 17.31 2.18 -14.00
C TRP A 107 16.83 3.37 -14.86
N PHE A 108 16.06 4.30 -14.30
CA PHE A 108 15.64 5.54 -14.95
C PHE A 108 16.49 6.76 -14.54
N ILE A 109 17.70 6.54 -14.00
CA ILE A 109 18.71 7.58 -13.72
C ILE A 109 19.86 7.45 -14.72
#